data_AF-A0A952V7U7-F1
#
_entry.id   AF-A0A952V7U7-F1
#
_cell.length_a   1.000
_cell.length_b   1.000
_cell.length_c   1.000
_cell.angle_alpha   90.00
_cell.angle_beta   90.00
_cell.angle_gamma   90.00
#
_symmetry.space_group_name_H-M   'P 1'
#
loop_
_entity.id
_entity.type
_entity.pdbx_description
1 polymer ?
#
loop_
_entity_poly.entity_id
_entity_poly.type
_entity_poly.pdbx_seq_one_letter_code
_entity_poly.pdbx_strand_id
1 'polypeptide(L)'
;MLNKLILVVALTAVAGVTGGFSQNRQVLAEAERVTQDRFTIGLRTPKGANVYAVRQPNAQMLAAIDKGLDDLFVIARKNGYSRRLRHRDYSVFIGKADRTRDSAGTYSPDIAVGAAQYAGTDYDQGGFIYAAGMVIAFNPMAFVIAEHERAYARVSDLVRFEGEHLVLFHNDRRRYQQTADHSQGGGHPILQ
;
A
#
# COMPACT_ATOMS: atom_id res chain seq x y z
N MET A 1 -15.51 -65.17 16.08
CA MET A 1 -14.56 -64.19 16.66
C MET A 1 -14.35 -63.06 15.65
N LEU A 2 -14.88 -61.88 16.00
CA LEU A 2 -14.63 -60.50 15.55
C LEU A 2 -14.28 -60.18 14.07
N ASN A 3 -15.26 -59.58 13.38
CA ASN A 3 -15.10 -58.70 12.21
C ASN A 3 -14.06 -57.59 12.49
N LYS A 4 -13.00 -57.50 11.68
CA LYS A 4 -12.14 -56.31 11.64
C LYS A 4 -12.51 -55.47 10.41
N LEU A 5 -13.34 -54.46 10.67
CA LEU A 5 -13.61 -53.34 9.79
C LEU A 5 -12.30 -52.53 9.65
N ILE A 6 -11.69 -52.51 8.47
CA ILE A 6 -10.55 -51.63 8.18
C ILE A 6 -11.11 -50.24 7.94
N LEU A 7 -10.94 -49.36 8.93
CA LEU A 7 -11.26 -47.95 8.86
C LEU A 7 -10.19 -47.25 7.98
N VAL A 8 -10.52 -46.99 6.72
CA VAL A 8 -9.71 -46.12 5.86
C VAL A 8 -9.98 -44.68 6.29
N VAL A 9 -9.11 -44.13 7.15
CA VAL A 9 -9.08 -42.70 7.44
C VAL A 9 -8.53 -42.01 6.20
N ALA A 10 -9.42 -41.44 5.40
CA ALA A 10 -9.04 -40.52 4.34
C ALA A 10 -8.45 -39.26 4.99
N LEU A 11 -7.12 -39.16 5.01
CA LEU A 11 -6.43 -37.90 5.23
C LEU A 11 -6.77 -36.99 4.04
N THR A 12 -7.78 -36.15 4.20
CA THR A 12 -7.94 -34.96 3.36
C THR A 12 -6.79 -34.03 3.69
N ALA A 13 -5.70 -34.16 2.96
CA ALA A 13 -4.69 -33.12 2.87
C ALA A 13 -5.40 -31.87 2.35
N VAL A 14 -5.77 -30.96 3.26
CA VAL A 14 -6.08 -29.58 2.92
C VAL A 14 -4.75 -29.00 2.42
N ALA A 15 -4.49 -29.18 1.13
CA ALA A 15 -3.46 -28.44 0.44
C ALA A 15 -3.86 -26.97 0.56
N GLY A 16 -3.26 -26.29 1.54
CA GLY A 16 -3.32 -24.85 1.65
C GLY A 16 -2.85 -24.31 0.31
N VAL A 17 -3.81 -23.79 -0.47
CA VAL A 17 -3.54 -23.13 -1.73
C VAL A 17 -2.78 -21.86 -1.37
N THR A 18 -1.46 -21.96 -1.21
CA THR A 18 -0.57 -20.82 -1.29
C THR A 18 -0.59 -20.42 -2.75
N GLY A 19 -1.66 -19.69 -3.12
CA GLY A 19 -1.75 -19.04 -4.42
C GLY A 19 -0.56 -18.10 -4.51
N GLY A 20 0.52 -18.59 -5.13
CA GLY A 20 1.69 -17.80 -5.45
C GLY A 20 1.25 -16.71 -6.40
N PHE A 21 0.83 -15.57 -5.86
CA PHE A 21 0.73 -14.35 -6.62
C PHE A 21 2.10 -14.15 -7.24
N SER A 22 2.17 -14.03 -8.56
CA SER A 22 3.40 -13.64 -9.26
C SER A 22 3.73 -12.21 -8.84
N GLN A 23 4.30 -12.09 -7.65
CA GLN A 23 4.78 -10.87 -7.07
C GLN A 23 5.96 -10.45 -7.93
N ASN A 24 5.93 -9.22 -8.44
CA ASN A 24 7.11 -8.68 -9.09
C ASN A 24 8.21 -8.61 -8.03
N ARG A 25 9.16 -9.56 -8.06
CA ARG A 25 10.21 -9.72 -7.05
C ARG A 25 11.01 -8.45 -6.85
N GLN A 26 11.19 -7.66 -7.92
CA GLN A 26 11.89 -6.37 -7.83
C GLN A 26 11.10 -5.36 -7.00
N VAL A 27 9.78 -5.28 -7.21
CA VAL A 27 8.91 -4.35 -6.46
C VAL A 27 8.80 -4.75 -5.00
N LEU A 28 8.69 -6.06 -4.70
CA LEU A 28 8.76 -6.53 -3.32
C LEU A 28 10.10 -6.16 -2.68
N ALA A 29 11.22 -6.50 -3.33
CA ALA A 29 12.54 -6.23 -2.78
C ALA A 29 12.75 -4.73 -2.54
N GLU A 30 12.21 -3.87 -3.40
CA GLU A 30 12.24 -2.42 -3.20
C GLU A 30 11.38 -1.98 -2.02
N ALA A 31 10.15 -2.49 -1.87
CA ALA A 31 9.32 -2.21 -0.70
C ALA A 31 10.03 -2.63 0.60
N GLU A 32 10.61 -3.83 0.64
CA GLU A 32 11.38 -4.32 1.80
C GLU A 32 12.65 -3.50 2.05
N ARG A 33 13.33 -3.03 0.99
CA ARG A 33 14.50 -2.15 1.11
C ARG A 33 14.11 -0.78 1.67
N VAL A 34 12.97 -0.24 1.26
CA VAL A 34 12.50 1.08 1.70
C VAL A 34 12.04 1.04 3.15
N THR A 35 11.23 0.06 3.54
CA THR A 35 10.64 0.01 4.89
C THR A 35 11.42 -0.83 5.88
N GLN A 36 12.42 -1.58 5.43
CA GLN A 36 13.13 -2.59 6.24
C GLN A 36 12.24 -3.72 6.76
N ASP A 37 11.04 -3.87 6.21
CA ASP A 37 10.10 -4.95 6.56
C ASP A 37 10.35 -6.24 5.75
N ARG A 38 9.63 -7.29 6.13
CA ARG A 38 9.42 -8.49 5.31
C ARG A 38 7.92 -8.73 5.10
N PHE A 39 7.47 -8.70 3.84
CA PHE A 39 6.05 -8.85 3.51
C PHE A 39 5.73 -10.32 3.25
N THR A 40 5.39 -11.03 4.31
CA THR A 40 5.14 -12.49 4.28
C THR A 40 3.70 -12.85 3.92
N ILE A 41 2.79 -11.88 3.94
CA ILE A 41 1.37 -12.08 3.66
C ILE A 41 1.04 -11.47 2.31
N GLY A 42 0.41 -12.25 1.43
CA GLY A 42 -0.11 -11.82 0.14
C GLY A 42 -1.57 -12.18 0.00
N LEU A 43 -2.42 -11.20 -0.33
CA LEU A 43 -3.85 -11.39 -0.57
C LEU A 43 -4.41 -10.33 -1.53
N ARG A 44 -5.72 -10.33 -1.71
CA ARG A 44 -6.43 -9.29 -2.45
C ARG A 44 -7.53 -8.66 -1.62
N THR A 45 -7.76 -7.38 -1.85
CA THR A 45 -8.97 -6.72 -1.38
C THR A 45 -10.22 -7.31 -2.07
N PRO A 46 -11.44 -7.11 -1.52
CA PRO A 46 -12.67 -7.53 -2.16
C PRO A 46 -12.83 -7.08 -3.62
N LYS A 47 -12.37 -5.87 -3.98
CA LYS A 47 -12.42 -5.37 -5.38
C LYS A 47 -11.20 -5.72 -6.22
N GLY A 48 -10.23 -6.42 -5.64
CA GLY A 48 -9.16 -7.10 -6.36
C GLY A 48 -7.82 -6.37 -6.45
N ALA A 49 -7.58 -5.36 -5.62
CA ALA A 49 -6.24 -4.78 -5.46
C ALA A 49 -5.33 -5.81 -4.77
N ASN A 50 -4.06 -5.90 -5.20
CA ASN A 50 -3.12 -6.81 -4.57
C ASN A 50 -2.59 -6.16 -3.28
N VAL A 51 -2.54 -6.92 -2.20
CA VAL A 51 -2.06 -6.45 -0.89
C VAL A 51 -0.94 -7.35 -0.41
N TYR A 52 0.16 -6.73 0.00
CA TYR A 52 1.30 -7.39 0.62
C TYR A 52 1.52 -6.77 2.00
N ALA A 53 1.59 -7.58 3.04
CA ALA A 53 1.56 -7.07 4.41
C ALA A 53 2.55 -7.81 5.32
N VAL A 54 3.00 -7.10 6.37
CA VAL A 54 3.78 -7.67 7.47
C VAL A 54 2.91 -8.47 8.45
N ARG A 55 1.63 -8.10 8.57
CA ARG A 55 0.62 -8.71 9.45
C ARG A 55 -0.70 -8.81 8.71
N GLN A 56 -1.56 -9.74 9.15
CA GLN A 56 -2.83 -10.03 8.48
C GLN A 56 -3.74 -8.81 8.55
N PRO A 57 -4.02 -8.12 7.43
CA PRO A 57 -4.93 -6.98 7.43
C PRO A 57 -6.36 -7.47 7.72
N ASN A 58 -7.08 -6.73 8.55
CA ASN A 58 -8.49 -7.02 8.82
C ASN A 58 -9.39 -6.51 7.69
N ALA A 59 -10.68 -6.87 7.75
CA ALA A 59 -11.66 -6.49 6.73
C ALA A 59 -11.83 -4.96 6.58
N GLN A 60 -11.69 -4.18 7.66
CA GLN A 60 -11.82 -2.72 7.60
C GLN A 60 -10.65 -2.08 6.86
N MET A 61 -9.43 -2.57 7.07
CA MET A 61 -8.24 -2.15 6.32
C MET A 61 -8.40 -2.42 4.82
N LEU A 62 -8.84 -3.62 4.44
CA LEU A 62 -9.03 -3.99 3.04
C LEU A 62 -10.16 -3.19 2.37
N ALA A 63 -11.26 -2.95 3.09
CA ALA A 63 -12.36 -2.11 2.60
C ALA A 63 -11.93 -0.65 2.42
N ALA A 64 -11.07 -0.13 3.31
CA ALA A 64 -10.54 1.22 3.19
C ALA A 64 -9.61 1.39 1.98
N ILE A 65 -8.81 0.37 1.65
CA ILE A 65 -8.02 0.36 0.42
C ILE A 65 -8.92 0.42 -0.81
N ASP A 66 -9.95 -0.42 -0.87
CA ASP A 66 -10.90 -0.39 -1.97
C ASP A 66 -11.60 0.97 -2.09
N LYS A 67 -12.04 1.54 -0.96
CA LYS A 67 -12.65 2.86 -0.94
C LYS A 67 -11.71 3.95 -1.47
N GLY A 68 -10.46 3.99 -1.01
CA GLY A 68 -9.49 4.98 -1.47
C GLY A 68 -9.23 4.90 -2.99
N LEU A 69 -9.16 3.68 -3.53
CA LEU A 69 -9.04 3.46 -4.97
C LEU A 69 -10.30 3.86 -5.74
N ASP A 70 -11.50 3.59 -5.21
CA ASP A 70 -12.74 4.08 -5.84
C ASP A 70 -12.75 5.61 -5.92
N ASP A 71 -12.44 6.29 -4.81
CA ASP A 71 -12.42 7.75 -4.72
C ASP A 71 -11.39 8.34 -5.71
N LEU A 72 -10.21 7.72 -5.77
CA LEU A 72 -9.18 8.04 -6.77
C LEU A 72 -9.71 7.88 -8.20
N PHE A 73 -10.40 6.78 -8.52
CA PHE A 73 -10.87 6.56 -9.87
C PHE A 73 -12.00 7.51 -10.26
N VAL A 74 -12.84 7.93 -9.29
CA VAL A 74 -13.84 8.98 -9.50
C VAL A 74 -13.17 10.30 -9.83
N ILE A 75 -12.20 10.75 -9.02
CA ILE A 75 -11.54 12.04 -9.22
C ILE A 75 -10.66 12.05 -10.49
N ALA A 76 -10.02 10.93 -10.82
CA ALA A 76 -9.25 10.76 -12.04
C ALA A 76 -10.14 10.92 -13.28
N ARG A 77 -11.32 10.28 -13.30
CA ARG A 77 -12.27 10.41 -14.41
C ARG A 77 -12.81 11.84 -14.54
N LYS A 78 -13.07 12.52 -13.41
CA LYS A 78 -13.48 13.94 -13.41
C LYS A 78 -12.41 14.83 -14.07
N ASN A 79 -11.14 14.48 -13.94
CA ASN A 79 -10.00 15.16 -14.58
C ASN A 79 -9.71 14.64 -16.01
N GLY A 80 -10.58 13.82 -16.60
CA GLY A 80 -10.42 13.29 -17.97
C GLY A 80 -9.40 12.16 -18.11
N TYR A 81 -8.88 11.63 -17.00
CA TYR A 81 -7.93 10.53 -17.01
C TYR A 81 -8.66 9.18 -17.12
N SER A 82 -8.06 8.22 -17.84
CA SER A 82 -8.71 6.95 -18.16
C SER A 82 -7.79 5.72 -18.02
N ARG A 83 -6.48 5.92 -17.92
CA ARG A 83 -5.50 4.82 -17.80
C ARG A 83 -5.32 4.42 -16.34
N ARG A 84 -5.18 3.12 -16.10
CA ARG A 84 -4.86 2.52 -14.79
C ARG A 84 -5.91 2.80 -13.70
N LEU A 85 -7.19 2.74 -14.06
CA LEU A 85 -8.33 2.98 -13.17
C LEU A 85 -9.09 1.69 -12.81
N ARG A 86 -8.35 0.62 -12.48
CA ARG A 86 -8.89 -0.65 -12.01
C ARG A 86 -8.12 -1.11 -10.78
N HIS A 87 -8.82 -1.62 -9.78
CA HIS A 87 -8.22 -2.11 -8.52
C HIS A 87 -7.04 -3.07 -8.76
N ARG A 88 -7.22 -4.04 -9.67
CA ARG A 88 -6.20 -5.04 -10.02
C ARG A 88 -4.90 -4.46 -10.59
N ASP A 89 -4.90 -3.21 -11.05
CA ASP A 89 -3.70 -2.55 -11.56
C ASP A 89 -2.74 -2.17 -10.40
N TYR A 90 -3.23 -2.18 -9.14
CA TYR A 90 -2.52 -1.70 -7.96
C TYR A 90 -1.98 -2.82 -7.06
N SER A 91 -0.85 -2.52 -6.44
CA SER A 91 -0.20 -3.30 -5.39
C SER A 91 0.05 -2.40 -4.18
N VAL A 92 -0.61 -2.69 -3.06
CA VAL A 92 -0.51 -1.91 -1.83
C VAL A 92 0.31 -2.71 -0.82
N PHE A 93 1.43 -2.15 -0.40
CA PHE A 93 2.23 -2.70 0.69
C PHE A 93 1.76 -2.07 2.01
N ILE A 94 1.55 -2.90 3.04
CA ILE A 94 1.19 -2.47 4.40
C ILE A 94 2.38 -2.77 5.30
N GLY A 95 3.20 -1.76 5.51
CA GLY A 95 4.42 -1.83 6.33
C GLY A 95 4.12 -1.67 7.81
N LYS A 96 5.10 -2.01 8.66
CA LYS A 96 4.98 -1.75 10.10
C LYS A 96 4.99 -0.24 10.34
N ALA A 97 4.14 0.23 11.25
CA ALA A 97 4.24 1.63 11.70
C ALA A 97 5.48 1.81 12.61
N ASP A 98 6.45 2.60 12.16
CA ASP A 98 7.64 2.99 12.94
C ASP A 98 7.32 4.10 13.94
N ARG A 99 6.27 4.87 13.63
CA ARG A 99 5.67 5.86 14.52
C ARG A 99 4.16 5.73 14.46
N THR A 100 3.48 5.89 15.59
CA THR A 100 2.01 5.78 15.66
C THR A 100 1.30 7.10 15.96
N ARG A 101 2.07 8.15 16.31
CA ARG A 101 1.56 9.47 16.64
C ARG A 101 2.44 10.56 16.05
N ASP A 102 1.84 11.64 15.58
CA ASP A 102 2.56 12.82 15.12
C ASP A 102 3.15 13.64 16.30
N SER A 103 3.83 14.75 16.00
CA SER A 103 4.40 15.65 17.01
C SER A 103 3.36 16.31 17.93
N ALA A 104 2.08 16.35 17.53
CA ALA A 104 0.98 16.83 18.35
C ALA A 104 0.34 15.72 19.20
N GLY A 105 0.85 14.48 19.13
CA GLY A 105 0.33 13.33 19.84
C GLY A 105 -0.92 12.70 19.20
N THR A 106 -1.33 13.17 18.02
CA THR A 106 -2.48 12.64 17.28
C THR A 106 -2.11 11.34 16.60
N TYR A 107 -3.04 10.37 16.56
CA TYR A 107 -2.81 9.09 15.89
C TYR A 107 -2.54 9.29 14.39
N SER A 108 -1.29 9.05 13.98
CA SER A 108 -0.82 9.11 12.60
C SER A 108 0.29 8.08 12.44
N PRO A 109 -0.06 6.85 12.06
CA PRO A 109 0.92 5.83 11.70
C PRO A 109 1.77 6.25 10.51
N ASP A 110 3.08 6.14 10.64
CA ASP A 110 4.04 6.45 9.59
C ASP A 110 5.12 5.36 9.51
N ILE A 111 5.68 5.18 8.31
CA ILE A 111 6.89 4.40 8.06
C ILE A 111 8.11 5.33 8.08
N ALA A 112 9.25 4.83 8.56
CA ALA A 112 10.52 5.51 8.47
C ALA A 112 11.15 5.21 7.10
N VAL A 113 11.36 6.25 6.29
CA VAL A 113 11.97 6.15 4.97
C VAL A 113 13.32 6.86 5.00
N GLY A 114 14.36 6.25 4.45
CA GLY A 114 15.68 6.87 4.36
C GLY A 114 15.64 8.26 3.72
N ALA A 115 16.15 9.27 4.42
CA ALA A 115 16.06 10.68 4.05
C ALA A 115 17.15 11.12 3.09
N ALA A 116 17.73 10.24 2.26
CA ALA A 116 18.92 10.59 1.45
C ALA A 116 18.72 11.88 0.61
N GLN A 117 17.51 12.10 0.08
CA GLN A 117 17.13 13.31 -0.66
C GLN A 117 16.78 14.53 0.23
N TYR A 118 16.54 14.29 1.52
CA TYR A 118 16.19 15.29 2.53
C TYR A 118 17.33 15.54 3.53
N ALA A 119 18.51 14.95 3.32
CA ALA A 119 19.63 15.01 4.25
C ALA A 119 20.02 16.46 4.57
N GLY A 120 20.07 16.81 5.85
CA GLY A 120 20.37 18.17 6.32
C GLY A 120 19.23 19.20 6.18
N THR A 121 18.02 18.79 5.82
CA THR A 121 16.80 19.64 5.87
C THR A 121 16.05 19.43 7.18
N ASP A 122 15.05 20.27 7.49
CA ASP A 122 14.19 20.10 8.68
C ASP A 122 13.38 18.79 8.66
N TYR A 123 13.25 18.15 7.49
CA TYR A 123 12.63 16.85 7.36
C TYR A 123 13.55 15.69 7.79
N ASP A 124 14.86 15.93 7.85
CA ASP A 124 15.85 14.92 8.26
C ASP A 124 15.77 14.65 9.76
N GLN A 125 15.17 13.54 10.14
CA GLN A 125 15.05 13.09 11.53
C GLN A 125 16.21 12.18 11.95
N GLY A 126 17.42 12.46 11.46
CA GLY A 126 18.62 11.66 11.76
C GLY A 126 18.85 10.52 10.77
N GLY A 127 18.68 10.81 9.48
CA GLY A 127 18.87 9.89 8.36
C GLY A 127 17.57 9.33 7.77
N PHE A 128 16.42 9.72 8.30
CA PHE A 128 15.10 9.25 7.84
C PHE A 128 14.01 10.33 7.94
N ILE A 129 12.92 10.14 7.20
CA ILE A 129 11.68 10.89 7.30
C ILE A 129 10.57 9.95 7.79
N TYR A 130 9.58 10.49 8.50
CA TYR A 130 8.33 9.77 8.75
C TYR A 130 7.32 10.10 7.65
N ALA A 131 6.96 9.08 6.87
CA ALA A 131 6.02 9.19 5.77
C ALA A 131 4.79 8.30 6.04
N ALA A 132 3.59 8.84 5.82
CA ALA A 132 2.36 8.05 5.95
C ALA A 132 2.20 7.05 4.79
N GLY A 133 2.80 7.35 3.64
CA GLY A 133 2.88 6.49 2.47
C GLY A 133 4.02 6.89 1.53
N MET A 134 4.33 6.03 0.57
CA MET A 134 5.32 6.28 -0.47
C MET A 134 5.07 5.42 -1.71
N VAL A 135 5.15 6.02 -2.90
CA VAL A 135 5.21 5.28 -4.17
C VAL A 135 6.49 4.43 -4.25
N ILE A 136 6.33 3.13 -4.52
CA ILE A 136 7.42 2.15 -4.67
C ILE A 136 7.75 1.91 -6.14
N ALA A 137 6.75 1.81 -7.00
CA ALA A 137 6.95 1.61 -8.42
C ALA A 137 5.79 2.16 -9.26
N PHE A 138 6.12 2.62 -10.47
CA PHE A 138 5.11 3.12 -11.41
C PHE A 138 4.54 2.01 -12.31
N ASN A 139 5.20 0.86 -12.41
CA ASN A 139 4.71 -0.30 -13.16
C ASN A 139 5.27 -1.61 -12.58
N PRO A 140 4.47 -2.45 -11.91
CA PRO A 140 3.05 -2.26 -11.55
C PRO A 140 2.81 -1.02 -10.66
N MET A 141 1.55 -0.58 -10.54
CA MET A 141 1.17 0.61 -9.76
C MET A 141 1.30 0.30 -8.27
N ALA A 142 2.48 0.57 -7.69
CA ALA A 142 2.82 0.09 -6.37
C ALA A 142 3.20 1.22 -5.41
N PHE A 143 2.67 1.15 -4.19
CA PHE A 143 3.00 2.05 -3.10
C PHE A 143 2.88 1.34 -1.76
N VAL A 144 3.51 1.91 -0.75
CA VAL A 144 3.47 1.43 0.63
C VAL A 144 2.76 2.44 1.51
N ILE A 145 2.05 1.95 2.51
CA ILE A 145 1.46 2.73 3.61
C ILE A 145 1.78 2.06 4.94
N ALA A 146 1.77 2.84 6.02
CA ALA A 146 1.87 2.29 7.37
C ALA A 146 0.63 1.45 7.74
N GLU A 147 0.79 0.46 8.61
CA GLU A 147 -0.32 -0.27 9.22
C GLU A 147 -1.16 0.65 10.10
N HIS A 148 -2.48 0.60 9.88
CA HIS A 148 -3.47 1.24 10.75
C HIS A 148 -4.28 0.19 11.49
N GLU A 149 -4.38 0.35 12.81
CA GLU A 149 -5.26 -0.46 13.67
C GLU A 149 -6.62 0.22 13.90
N ARG A 150 -6.70 1.51 13.57
CA ARG A 150 -7.88 2.37 13.71
C ARG A 150 -7.81 3.54 12.74
N ALA A 151 -8.85 4.37 12.72
CA ALA A 151 -8.95 5.54 11.85
C ALA A 151 -8.80 5.19 10.35
N TYR A 152 -9.48 4.13 9.89
CA TYR A 152 -9.41 3.61 8.52
C TYR A 152 -9.86 4.61 7.43
N ALA A 153 -10.56 5.68 7.80
CA ALA A 153 -10.80 6.79 6.87
C ALA A 153 -9.47 7.39 6.35
N ARG A 154 -8.46 7.54 7.23
CA ARG A 154 -7.13 8.00 6.84
C ARG A 154 -6.46 7.03 5.86
N VAL A 155 -6.68 5.72 5.98
CA VAL A 155 -6.16 4.73 5.02
C VAL A 155 -6.75 4.97 3.63
N SER A 156 -8.04 5.30 3.55
CA SER A 156 -8.68 5.62 2.26
C SER A 156 -8.04 6.87 1.64
N ASP A 157 -7.77 7.90 2.45
CA ASP A 157 -7.09 9.12 2.01
C ASP A 157 -5.66 8.81 1.52
N LEU A 158 -4.86 8.07 2.29
CA LEU A 158 -3.49 7.70 1.92
C LEU A 158 -3.44 6.90 0.61
N VAL A 159 -4.33 5.92 0.46
CA VAL A 159 -4.45 5.11 -0.75
C VAL A 159 -4.81 5.97 -1.96
N ARG A 160 -5.73 6.92 -1.78
CA ARG A 160 -6.05 7.88 -2.84
C ARG A 160 -4.83 8.71 -3.17
N PHE A 161 -4.18 9.32 -2.17
CA PHE A 161 -3.08 10.26 -2.32
C PHE A 161 -1.88 9.63 -3.03
N GLU A 162 -1.41 8.48 -2.57
CA GLU A 162 -0.32 7.75 -3.25
C GLU A 162 -0.73 7.32 -4.67
N GLY A 163 -2.00 6.94 -4.84
CA GLY A 163 -2.55 6.61 -6.15
C GLY A 163 -2.66 7.80 -7.12
N GLU A 164 -2.83 9.03 -6.63
CA GLU A 164 -2.86 10.24 -7.48
C GLU A 164 -1.53 10.42 -8.23
N HIS A 165 -0.40 10.20 -7.56
CA HIS A 165 0.93 10.23 -8.19
C HIS A 165 1.05 9.23 -9.34
N LEU A 166 0.55 8.01 -9.11
CA LEU A 166 0.60 6.94 -10.10
C LEU A 166 -0.35 7.22 -11.28
N VAL A 167 -1.57 7.69 -11.01
CA VAL A 167 -2.51 8.10 -12.08
C VAL A 167 -1.91 9.23 -12.92
N LEU A 168 -1.35 10.25 -12.28
CA LEU A 168 -0.70 11.37 -12.96
C LEU A 168 0.50 10.89 -13.80
N PHE A 169 1.35 10.02 -13.27
CA PHE A 169 2.48 9.47 -14.03
C PHE A 169 2.05 8.88 -15.38
N HIS A 170 0.91 8.18 -15.42
CA HIS A 170 0.42 7.50 -16.64
C HIS A 170 -0.50 8.35 -17.52
N ASN A 171 -1.10 9.42 -16.99
CA ASN A 171 -2.10 10.21 -17.73
C ASN A 171 -1.68 11.67 -17.98
N ASP A 172 -0.85 12.26 -17.11
CA ASP A 172 -0.43 13.66 -17.17
C ASP A 172 0.98 13.84 -16.58
N ARG A 173 1.99 13.52 -17.40
CA ARG A 173 3.40 13.54 -16.98
C ARG A 173 3.86 14.92 -16.53
N ARG A 174 3.31 15.98 -17.13
CA ARG A 174 3.65 17.36 -16.79
C ARG A 174 3.15 17.70 -15.39
N ARG A 175 1.87 17.42 -15.10
CA ARG A 175 1.30 17.68 -13.77
C ARG A 175 2.00 16.81 -12.71
N TYR A 176 2.30 15.55 -13.02
CA TYR A 176 3.13 14.71 -12.14
C TYR A 176 4.46 15.39 -11.76
N GLN A 177 5.23 15.88 -12.75
CA GLN A 177 6.53 16.53 -12.49
C GLN A 177 6.39 17.80 -11.63
N GLN A 178 5.29 18.54 -11.78
CA GLN A 178 5.02 19.76 -11.02
C GLN A 178 4.64 19.49 -9.56
N THR A 179 4.16 18.28 -9.25
CA THR A 179 3.58 17.94 -7.94
C THR A 179 4.29 16.78 -7.26
N ALA A 180 5.34 16.21 -7.87
CA ALA A 180 6.07 15.07 -7.31
C ALA A 180 6.91 15.45 -6.09
N ASP A 181 7.38 16.70 -6.01
CA ASP A 181 8.10 17.23 -4.87
C ASP A 181 7.18 18.09 -3.99
N HIS A 182 7.02 17.67 -2.74
CA HIS A 182 6.22 18.37 -1.74
C HIS A 182 7.06 19.30 -0.85
N SER A 183 8.39 19.34 -1.02
CA SER A 183 9.30 20.14 -0.17
C SER A 183 9.06 21.65 -0.25
N GLN A 184 8.42 22.13 -1.32
CA GLN A 184 8.16 23.55 -1.59
C GLN A 184 6.70 23.96 -1.29
N GLY A 185 5.95 23.18 -0.51
CA GLY A 185 4.60 23.52 -0.07
C GLY A 185 3.45 22.99 -0.95
N GLY A 186 3.74 22.14 -1.93
CA GLY A 186 2.74 21.28 -2.58
C GLY A 186 2.35 20.11 -1.67
N GLY A 187 1.11 19.65 -1.74
CA GLY A 187 0.65 18.53 -0.93
C GLY A 187 -0.61 17.88 -1.48
N HIS A 188 -1.07 16.84 -0.79
CA HIS A 188 -2.31 16.17 -1.12
C HIS A 188 -3.54 16.90 -0.57
N PRO A 189 -4.71 16.74 -1.21
CA PRO A 189 -4.92 16.08 -2.50
C PRO A 189 -4.36 16.92 -3.67
N ILE A 190 -3.76 16.24 -4.64
CA ILE A 190 -3.26 16.86 -5.89
C ILE A 190 -4.39 16.99 -6.91
N LEU A 191 -5.27 15.98 -6.96
CA LEU A 191 -6.45 15.97 -7.83
C LEU A 191 -7.66 16.53 -7.07
N GLN A 192 -8.36 17.48 -7.69
CA GLN A 192 -9.60 18.12 -7.20
C GLN A 192 -10.77 17.90 -8.16
#